data_AF-A0A7D9IB29-F1
#
_entry.id   AF-A0A7D9IB29-F1
#
_cell.length_a   1.000
_cell.length_b   1.000
_cell.length_c   1.000
_cell.angle_alpha   90.00
_cell.angle_beta   90.00
_cell.angle_gamma   90.00
#
_symmetry.space_group_name_H-M   'P 1'
#
loop_
_entity.id
_entity.type
_entity.pdbx_description
1 polymer ?
#
loop_
_entity_poly.entity_id
_entity_poly.type
_entity_poly.pdbx_seq_one_letter_code
_entity_poly.pdbx_strand_id
1 'polypeptide(L)'
;FSSFLEGIIVSPGQLLIAGDFNFHLDNPNDPLTKRFVDLLAFFDLKQYISGSTHASGHTLDLIITRSEENIVNHYNIFDPLISDHSVVHLQLLIRKPKFVKKHLLLRNLRAVNIHKFKTDVLNSFLLKNFTTMDLVSLVNEYDCLHTILDNHAPIKSREITLRPKAPWYTNEINDKKRIRRQLERKWHKTRTNADWNRYKQQCYAVNKLIDSSKSAYYTDLINNGSSDQITLFKTVSNLLHTNTIIRYPSSPDPMSLANSFSDFFTQKIVKIRGDIEDELLSKNIENPIPDADLCPYEFHTFREVGKDEVLHLIQRIATKSCSLDPLPVVMLNHCFKDILPVVARIINLSLESGTMPDSLKIAVVQPLLKKYNLSYEEFCSFRPISNLKFVSKSIEKAVAVQLTDYLTENHLHEKFQSAYKPCHSTETALLRVQNDILQALDNGDSVILVLLDLSAAFDTVDHLMLLTRLSKRFGIRGRVLDWLTSYLTSRKLFIRVEGTDSLLSDLDCGVPQGSVLGPLLYSLYTAPLADVARRHNLRFHFFSDDGQLYIAFKPNDRDDLISSKIRMEKCILELGNCFNILNTSF
;
A
#
# COMPACT_ATOMS: atom_id res chain seq x y z
N PHE A 1 -25.33 24.22 -15.83
CA PHE A 1 -26.00 24.27 -14.51
C PHE A 1 -27.03 23.16 -14.34
N SER A 2 -27.97 22.94 -15.29
CA SER A 2 -28.94 21.82 -15.23
C SER A 2 -28.29 20.44 -14.99
N SER A 3 -27.29 20.03 -15.76
CA SER A 3 -26.59 18.74 -15.53
C SER A 3 -25.86 18.67 -14.17
N PHE A 4 -25.48 19.81 -13.60
CA PHE A 4 -24.91 19.87 -12.25
C PHE A 4 -25.98 19.64 -11.19
N LEU A 5 -27.19 20.19 -11.38
CA LEU A 5 -28.34 19.96 -10.50
C LEU A 5 -28.78 18.49 -10.53
N GLU A 6 -28.84 17.87 -11.71
CA GLU A 6 -29.19 16.44 -11.87
C GLU A 6 -28.32 15.52 -10.99
N GLY A 7 -27.02 15.80 -10.90
CA GLY A 7 -26.10 15.03 -10.06
C GLY A 7 -26.23 15.35 -8.57
N ILE A 8 -26.39 16.62 -8.20
CA ILE A 8 -26.32 17.03 -6.79
C ILE A 8 -27.64 16.82 -6.03
N ILE A 9 -28.77 16.86 -6.73
CA ILE A 9 -30.09 16.71 -6.09
C ILE A 9 -30.29 15.31 -5.54
N VAL A 10 -29.71 14.29 -6.17
CA VAL A 10 -29.79 12.91 -5.70
C VAL A 10 -28.80 12.65 -4.54
N SER A 11 -27.92 13.61 -4.22
CA SER A 11 -26.93 13.43 -3.16
C SER A 11 -27.59 13.32 -1.77
N PRO A 12 -27.18 12.33 -0.95
CA PRO A 12 -27.71 12.17 0.39
C PRO A 12 -27.24 13.32 1.31
N GLY A 13 -28.14 13.81 2.16
CA GLY A 13 -27.86 14.90 3.10
C GLY A 13 -28.49 16.24 2.70
N GLN A 14 -28.24 17.27 3.50
CA GLN A 14 -28.78 18.62 3.33
C GLN A 14 -28.12 19.37 2.15
N LEU A 15 -28.91 19.98 1.27
CA LEU A 15 -28.41 20.71 0.09
C LEU A 15 -28.41 22.23 0.32
N LEU A 16 -27.24 22.84 0.16
CA LEU A 16 -27.08 24.30 0.13
C LEU A 16 -26.18 24.67 -1.05
N ILE A 17 -26.75 25.35 -2.04
CA ILE A 17 -26.03 25.95 -3.16
C ILE A 17 -25.95 27.45 -2.87
N ALA A 18 -24.74 27.99 -2.82
CA ALA A 18 -24.51 29.41 -2.59
C ALA A 18 -23.39 29.94 -3.49
N GLY A 19 -23.55 31.15 -4.00
CA GLY A 19 -22.53 31.81 -4.80
C GLY A 19 -23.06 32.95 -5.66
N ASP A 20 -22.16 33.59 -6.38
CA ASP A 20 -22.45 34.60 -7.39
C ASP A 20 -22.78 33.94 -8.73
N PHE A 21 -24.00 34.18 -9.23
CA PHE A 21 -24.49 33.63 -10.48
C PHE A 21 -24.30 34.54 -11.69
N ASN A 22 -23.75 35.74 -11.50
CA ASN A 22 -23.40 36.70 -12.56
C ASN A 22 -24.57 37.07 -13.49
N PHE A 23 -25.83 37.00 -13.03
CA PHE A 23 -27.00 37.53 -13.74
C PHE A 23 -28.02 38.11 -12.76
N HIS A 24 -28.86 39.04 -13.24
CA HIS A 24 -29.76 39.84 -12.40
C HIS A 24 -31.05 39.06 -12.10
N LEU A 25 -31.06 38.24 -11.05
CA LEU A 25 -32.25 37.47 -10.66
C LEU A 25 -33.44 38.39 -10.33
N ASP A 26 -33.18 39.62 -9.90
CA ASP A 26 -34.18 40.65 -9.63
C ASP A 26 -34.92 41.17 -10.87
N ASN A 27 -34.46 40.87 -12.09
CA ASN A 27 -35.12 41.28 -13.33
C ASN A 27 -36.02 40.17 -13.89
N PRO A 28 -37.35 40.21 -13.63
CA PRO A 28 -38.27 39.16 -14.07
C PRO A 28 -38.52 39.17 -15.58
N ASN A 29 -38.14 40.23 -16.29
CA ASN A 29 -38.32 40.36 -17.73
C ASN A 29 -37.18 39.72 -18.53
N ASP A 30 -36.06 39.38 -17.88
CA ASP A 30 -34.94 38.69 -18.52
C ASP A 30 -35.30 37.23 -18.83
N PRO A 31 -35.19 36.77 -20.09
CA PRO A 31 -35.38 35.37 -20.46
C PRO A 31 -34.50 34.39 -19.66
N LEU A 32 -33.28 34.79 -19.28
CA LEU A 32 -32.39 33.95 -18.47
C LEU A 32 -32.92 33.76 -17.05
N THR A 33 -33.41 34.82 -16.42
CA THR A 33 -34.07 34.77 -15.10
C THR A 33 -35.27 33.85 -15.12
N LYS A 34 -36.15 33.95 -16.13
CA LYS A 34 -37.32 33.07 -16.25
C LYS A 34 -36.91 31.60 -16.36
N ARG A 35 -36.01 31.28 -17.28
CA ARG A 35 -35.50 29.90 -17.46
C ARG A 35 -34.84 29.36 -16.20
N PHE A 36 -34.14 30.21 -15.44
CA PHE A 36 -33.50 29.80 -14.20
C PHE A 36 -34.51 29.53 -13.08
N VAL A 37 -35.51 30.39 -12.91
CA VAL A 37 -36.60 30.17 -11.94
C VAL A 37 -37.39 28.91 -12.28
N ASP A 38 -37.70 28.69 -13.56
CA ASP A 38 -38.36 27.45 -14.02
C ASP A 38 -37.51 26.21 -13.73
N LEU A 39 -36.18 26.31 -13.91
CA LEU A 39 -35.25 25.24 -13.59
C LEU A 39 -35.21 24.92 -12.09
N LEU A 40 -35.22 25.95 -11.22
CA LEU A 40 -35.29 25.73 -9.77
C LEU A 40 -36.61 25.07 -9.37
N ALA A 41 -37.73 25.53 -9.93
CA ALA A 41 -39.05 24.94 -9.69
C ALA A 41 -39.14 23.49 -10.15
N PHE A 42 -38.58 23.16 -11.33
CA PHE A 42 -38.52 21.79 -11.86
C PHE A 42 -37.81 20.82 -10.92
N PHE A 43 -36.77 21.31 -10.23
CA PHE A 43 -35.94 20.53 -9.31
C PHE A 43 -36.37 20.64 -7.84
N ASP A 44 -37.53 21.24 -7.57
CA ASP A 44 -38.03 21.55 -6.24
C ASP A 44 -37.01 22.26 -5.33
N LEU A 45 -36.39 23.30 -5.90
CA LEU A 45 -35.42 24.15 -5.23
C LEU A 45 -36.01 25.53 -4.94
N LYS A 46 -35.65 26.05 -3.77
CA LYS A 46 -36.06 27.38 -3.32
C LYS A 46 -34.85 28.29 -3.15
N GLN A 47 -34.91 29.47 -3.76
CA GLN A 47 -33.98 30.55 -3.53
C GLN A 47 -34.46 31.44 -2.36
N TYR A 48 -33.54 31.91 -1.51
CA TYR A 48 -33.88 32.65 -0.27
C TYR A 48 -33.65 34.16 -0.32
N ILE A 49 -32.69 34.63 -1.12
CA ILE A 49 -32.23 36.02 -1.06
C ILE A 49 -33.20 36.96 -1.77
N SER A 50 -33.80 37.87 -1.01
CA SER A 50 -34.50 39.03 -1.55
C SER A 50 -33.75 40.31 -1.20
N GLY A 51 -33.39 41.07 -2.23
CA GLY A 51 -32.69 42.35 -2.09
C GLY A 51 -31.32 42.38 -2.76
N SER A 52 -30.79 43.59 -2.92
CA SER A 52 -29.55 43.84 -3.65
C SER A 52 -28.33 43.23 -2.96
N THR A 53 -27.63 42.34 -3.67
CA THR A 53 -26.33 41.80 -3.24
C THR A 53 -25.16 42.46 -3.95
N HIS A 54 -25.40 43.46 -4.80
CA HIS A 54 -24.37 44.21 -5.50
C HIS A 54 -24.57 45.72 -5.32
N ALA A 55 -23.49 46.51 -5.38
CA ALA A 55 -23.51 47.96 -5.20
C ALA A 55 -24.37 48.68 -6.27
N SER A 56 -24.57 48.03 -7.42
CA SER A 56 -25.44 48.53 -8.50
C SER A 56 -26.93 48.28 -8.29
N GLY A 57 -27.35 47.66 -7.19
CA GLY A 57 -28.78 47.43 -6.90
C GLY A 57 -29.33 46.06 -7.33
N HIS A 58 -28.49 45.15 -7.81
CA HIS A 58 -28.90 43.84 -8.36
C HIS A 58 -28.67 42.67 -7.40
N THR A 59 -29.42 41.59 -7.61
CA THR A 59 -29.30 40.32 -6.88
C THR A 59 -28.48 39.33 -7.70
N LEU A 60 -27.20 39.19 -7.36
CA LEU A 60 -26.25 38.30 -8.04
C LEU A 60 -25.93 37.06 -7.19
N ASP A 61 -25.88 37.23 -5.88
CA ASP A 61 -25.51 36.20 -4.92
C ASP A 61 -26.74 35.45 -4.44
N LEU A 62 -26.85 34.18 -4.82
CA LEU A 62 -28.03 33.37 -4.54
C LEU A 62 -27.72 32.33 -3.46
N ILE A 63 -28.73 32.01 -2.67
CA ILE A 63 -28.75 30.87 -1.76
C ILE A 63 -29.96 30.03 -2.10
N ILE A 64 -29.70 28.77 -2.42
CA ILE A 64 -30.67 27.82 -2.93
C ILE A 64 -30.59 26.55 -2.09
N THR A 65 -31.73 26.05 -1.62
CA THR A 65 -31.87 24.74 -0.96
C THR A 65 -33.00 23.94 -1.59
N ARG A 66 -33.18 22.68 -1.19
CA ARG A 66 -34.43 21.96 -1.50
C ARG A 66 -35.60 22.64 -0.78
N SER A 67 -36.76 22.72 -1.43
CA SER A 67 -37.95 23.37 -0.88
C SER A 67 -38.40 22.76 0.46
N GLU A 68 -38.26 21.45 0.61
CA GLU A 68 -38.64 20.71 1.84
C GLU A 68 -37.62 20.87 2.98
N GLU A 69 -36.41 21.37 2.70
CA GLU A 69 -35.33 21.46 3.68
C GLU A 69 -35.29 22.82 4.38
N ASN A 70 -35.66 22.84 5.67
CA ASN A 70 -35.54 24.04 6.51
C ASN A 70 -34.13 24.20 7.08
N ILE A 71 -33.13 24.39 6.20
CA ILE A 71 -31.72 24.56 6.59
C ILE A 71 -31.40 26.01 6.96
N VAL A 72 -31.98 26.97 6.24
CA VAL A 72 -31.72 28.40 6.45
C VAL A 72 -32.73 28.94 7.47
N ASN A 73 -32.26 29.33 8.67
CA ASN A 73 -33.12 29.93 9.69
C ASN A 73 -33.40 31.40 9.38
N HIS A 74 -32.33 32.13 9.07
CA HIS A 74 -32.37 33.57 8.85
C HIS A 74 -31.18 33.98 7.98
N TYR A 75 -31.37 35.02 7.17
CA TYR A 75 -30.30 35.64 6.41
C TYR A 75 -30.37 37.16 6.57
N ASN A 76 -29.21 37.80 6.47
CA ASN A 76 -29.08 39.26 6.41
C ASN A 76 -28.12 39.66 5.32
N ILE A 77 -28.47 40.69 4.56
CA ILE A 77 -27.59 41.31 3.58
C ILE A 77 -26.97 42.54 4.24
N PHE A 78 -25.65 42.55 4.35
CA PHE A 78 -24.88 43.66 4.88
C PHE A 78 -24.09 44.30 3.73
N ASP A 79 -24.11 45.62 3.61
CA ASP A 79 -23.12 46.32 2.80
C ASP A 79 -21.76 46.24 3.52
N PRO A 80 -20.77 45.51 2.98
CA PRO A 80 -19.53 45.30 3.68
C PRO A 80 -18.61 46.52 3.61
N LEU A 81 -18.97 47.59 2.90
CA LEU A 81 -18.17 48.79 2.66
C LEU A 81 -16.87 48.52 1.85
N ILE A 82 -16.34 47.27 1.81
CA ILE A 82 -15.05 46.87 1.19
C ILE A 82 -15.17 46.37 -0.26
N SER A 83 -16.33 45.84 -0.64
CA SER A 83 -16.58 45.19 -1.93
C SER A 83 -17.77 45.85 -2.62
N ASP A 84 -17.79 45.70 -3.94
CA ASP A 84 -18.94 45.86 -4.82
C ASP A 84 -20.07 44.84 -4.54
N HIS A 85 -19.77 43.68 -3.96
CA HIS A 85 -20.78 42.76 -3.46
C HIS A 85 -21.13 43.00 -1.99
N SER A 86 -22.41 42.88 -1.64
CA SER A 86 -22.92 42.82 -0.28
C SER A 86 -22.56 41.48 0.38
N VAL A 87 -22.25 41.47 1.68
CA VAL A 87 -22.06 40.23 2.43
C VAL A 87 -23.41 39.65 2.81
N VAL A 88 -23.68 38.46 2.31
CA VAL A 88 -24.84 37.67 2.70
C VAL A 88 -24.48 36.78 3.89
N HIS A 89 -24.99 37.13 5.07
CA HIS A 89 -24.80 36.35 6.29
C HIS A 89 -25.95 35.37 6.50
N LEU A 90 -25.63 34.09 6.59
CA LEU A 90 -26.60 33.01 6.81
C LEU A 90 -26.48 32.44 8.21
N GLN A 91 -27.61 32.30 8.89
CA GLN A 91 -27.74 31.44 10.05
C GLN A 91 -28.36 30.11 9.61
N LEU A 92 -27.54 29.05 9.63
CA LEU A 92 -27.95 27.71 9.23
C LEU A 92 -28.32 26.87 10.45
N LEU A 93 -29.38 26.06 10.34
CA LEU A 93 -29.79 25.05 11.32
C LEU A 93 -28.97 23.76 11.19
N ILE A 94 -27.67 23.89 10.97
CA ILE A 94 -26.75 22.78 10.80
C ILE A 94 -25.83 22.70 12.01
N ARG A 95 -25.66 21.49 12.55
CA ARG A 95 -24.68 21.25 13.61
C ARG A 95 -23.28 21.18 12.98
N LYS A 96 -22.40 22.11 13.38
CA LYS A 96 -20.98 22.04 13.00
C LYS A 96 -20.39 20.72 13.52
N PRO A 97 -19.82 19.86 12.65
CA PRO A 97 -19.21 18.62 13.10
C PRO A 97 -18.04 18.95 14.03
N LYS A 98 -17.99 18.27 15.18
CA LYS A 98 -16.85 18.39 16.10
C LYS A 98 -15.64 17.73 15.46
N PHE A 99 -14.46 18.28 15.69
CA PHE A 99 -13.23 17.60 15.27
C PHE A 99 -13.16 16.23 15.94
N VAL A 100 -12.83 15.21 15.13
CA VAL A 100 -12.63 13.85 15.63
C VAL A 100 -11.46 13.86 16.60
N LYS A 101 -11.69 13.33 17.79
CA LYS A 101 -10.64 13.09 18.78
C LYS A 101 -10.23 11.63 18.70
N LYS A 102 -8.93 11.36 18.76
CA LYS A 102 -8.38 10.00 18.74
C LYS A 102 -7.50 9.80 19.96
N HIS A 103 -7.74 8.72 20.70
CA HIS A 103 -6.81 8.25 21.72
C HIS A 103 -5.69 7.47 21.03
N LEU A 104 -4.45 7.87 21.28
CA LEU A 104 -3.27 7.20 20.73
C LEU A 104 -2.31 6.83 21.86
N LEU A 105 -1.75 5.63 21.75
CA LEU A 105 -0.58 5.21 22.51
C LEU A 105 0.67 5.69 21.77
N LEU A 106 1.42 6.60 22.38
CA LEU A 106 2.56 7.25 21.74
C LEU A 106 3.80 7.19 22.63
N ARG A 107 4.97 7.04 22.00
CA ARG A 107 6.29 7.23 22.62
C ARG A 107 6.88 8.55 22.16
N ASN A 108 7.44 9.33 23.08
CA ASN A 108 8.15 10.56 22.72
C ASN A 108 9.61 10.26 22.36
N LEU A 109 9.83 9.62 21.20
CA LEU A 109 11.16 9.24 20.75
C LEU A 109 12.10 10.44 20.55
N ARG A 110 11.56 11.63 20.25
CA ARG A 110 12.34 12.86 20.06
C ARG A 110 12.98 13.39 21.33
N ALA A 111 12.44 13.04 22.50
CA ALA A 111 12.97 13.48 23.79
C ALA A 111 13.97 12.47 24.39
N VAL A 112 14.25 11.36 23.71
CA VAL A 112 15.19 10.35 24.21
C VAL A 112 16.61 10.93 24.22
N ASN A 113 17.29 10.82 25.35
CA ASN A 113 18.72 11.10 25.42
C ASN A 113 19.48 9.94 24.75
N ILE A 114 19.87 10.16 23.49
CA ILE A 114 20.51 9.13 22.66
C ILE A 114 21.82 8.61 23.28
N HIS A 115 22.60 9.47 23.95
CA HIS A 115 23.84 9.03 24.60
C HIS A 115 23.55 8.06 25.75
N LYS A 116 22.63 8.40 26.65
CA LYS A 116 22.25 7.52 27.76
C LYS A 116 21.63 6.21 27.25
N PHE A 117 20.77 6.30 26.24
CA PHE A 117 20.15 5.12 25.62
C PHE A 117 21.21 4.15 25.07
N LYS A 118 22.21 4.65 24.33
CA LYS A 118 23.33 3.81 23.85
C LYS A 118 24.11 3.19 24.99
N THR A 119 24.41 3.95 26.04
CA THR A 119 25.12 3.43 27.22
C THR A 119 24.35 2.30 27.89
N ASP A 120 23.03 2.42 28.02
CA ASP A 120 22.21 1.37 28.64
C ASP A 120 22.11 0.13 27.73
N VAL A 121 22.05 0.31 26.40
CA VAL A 121 22.14 -0.79 25.44
C VAL A 121 23.49 -1.50 25.55
N LEU A 122 24.61 -0.78 25.55
CA LEU A 122 25.97 -1.33 25.70
C LEU A 122 26.14 -2.10 27.02
N ASN A 123 25.48 -1.64 28.09
CA ASN A 123 25.53 -2.28 29.40
C ASN A 123 24.52 -3.41 29.60
N SER A 124 23.67 -3.67 28.60
CA SER A 124 22.64 -4.72 28.66
C SER A 124 23.24 -6.12 28.84
N PHE A 125 22.43 -7.02 29.40
CA PHE A 125 22.81 -8.42 29.54
C PHE A 125 23.16 -9.06 28.20
N LEU A 126 22.37 -8.73 27.16
CA LEU A 126 22.59 -9.13 25.78
C LEU A 126 24.02 -8.82 25.32
N LEU A 127 24.44 -7.55 25.34
CA LEU A 127 25.76 -7.19 24.80
C LEU A 127 26.94 -7.66 25.65
N LYS A 128 26.72 -8.01 26.92
CA LYS A 128 27.76 -8.59 27.78
C LYS A 128 27.95 -10.10 27.58
N ASN A 129 26.90 -10.82 27.23
CA ASN A 129 26.91 -12.29 27.24
C ASN A 129 26.64 -12.93 25.88
N PHE A 130 26.41 -12.13 24.83
CA PHE A 130 25.96 -12.66 23.54
C PHE A 130 26.86 -13.72 22.94
N THR A 131 28.15 -13.86 23.31
CA THR A 131 29.08 -14.82 22.69
C THR A 131 28.89 -16.27 23.12
N THR A 132 28.24 -16.54 24.27
CA THR A 132 28.08 -17.90 24.83
C THR A 132 26.66 -18.44 24.72
N MET A 133 25.69 -17.62 24.33
CA MET A 133 24.27 -17.98 24.31
C MET A 133 23.93 -18.90 23.12
N ASP A 134 22.94 -19.77 23.24
CA ASP A 134 22.35 -20.44 22.07
C ASP A 134 21.46 -19.48 21.27
N LEU A 135 21.01 -19.93 20.09
CA LEU A 135 20.20 -19.13 19.17
C LEU A 135 18.89 -18.62 19.79
N VAL A 136 18.17 -19.48 20.50
CA VAL A 136 16.84 -19.15 21.06
C VAL A 136 17.01 -18.15 22.20
N SER A 137 17.94 -18.42 23.11
CA SER A 137 18.27 -17.50 24.21
C SER A 137 18.71 -16.13 23.68
N LEU A 138 19.51 -16.10 22.62
CA LEU A 138 20.00 -14.86 22.04
C LEU A 138 18.89 -14.02 21.40
N VAL A 139 17.93 -14.65 20.71
CA VAL A 139 16.75 -13.97 20.16
C VAL A 139 15.84 -13.44 21.26
N ASN A 140 15.64 -14.20 22.33
CA ASN A 140 14.83 -13.77 23.47
C ASN A 140 15.44 -12.53 24.15
N GLU A 141 16.75 -12.53 24.40
CA GLU A 141 17.45 -11.36 24.97
C GLU A 141 17.47 -10.16 24.01
N TYR A 142 17.54 -10.39 22.70
CA TYR A 142 17.38 -9.33 21.71
C TYR A 142 15.99 -8.69 21.82
N ASP A 143 14.93 -9.49 21.93
CA ASP A 143 13.58 -9.00 22.11
C ASP A 143 13.42 -8.23 23.43
N CYS A 144 14.21 -8.51 24.48
CA CYS A 144 14.21 -7.76 25.74
C CYS A 144 14.72 -6.31 25.62
N LEU A 145 15.33 -5.90 24.51
CA LEU A 145 15.75 -4.51 24.29
C LEU A 145 14.59 -3.49 24.36
N HIS A 146 13.34 -3.93 24.19
CA HIS A 146 12.17 -3.08 24.38
C HIS A 146 12.08 -2.49 25.79
N THR A 147 12.54 -3.22 26.81
CA THR A 147 12.53 -2.76 28.21
C THR A 147 13.45 -1.56 28.43
N ILE A 148 14.59 -1.53 27.74
CA ILE A 148 15.49 -0.38 27.74
C ILE A 148 14.77 0.81 27.10
N LEU A 149 14.11 0.60 25.96
CA LEU A 149 13.35 1.67 25.32
C LEU A 149 12.20 2.18 26.19
N ASP A 150 11.53 1.31 26.95
CA ASP A 150 10.47 1.69 27.89
C ASP A 150 10.97 2.61 29.00
N ASN A 151 12.19 2.37 29.51
CA ASN A 151 12.81 3.23 30.51
C ASN A 151 13.14 4.63 29.97
N HIS A 152 13.50 4.74 28.70
CA HIS A 152 13.86 6.02 28.05
C HIS A 152 12.66 6.75 27.44
N ALA A 153 11.68 6.02 26.94
CA ALA A 153 10.50 6.53 26.25
C ALA A 153 9.29 5.61 26.51
N PRO A 154 8.67 5.71 27.70
CA PRO A 154 7.50 4.91 28.04
C PRO A 154 6.32 5.28 27.16
N ILE A 155 5.47 4.29 26.88
CA ILE A 155 4.22 4.47 26.16
C ILE A 155 3.27 5.32 27.02
N LYS A 156 2.73 6.39 26.44
CA LYS A 156 1.74 7.26 27.10
C LYS A 156 0.49 7.36 26.25
N SER A 157 -0.67 7.20 26.87
CA SER A 157 -1.95 7.48 26.23
C SER A 157 -2.17 9.00 26.15
N ARG A 158 -2.52 9.49 24.96
CA ARG A 158 -2.89 10.89 24.74
C ARG A 158 -4.11 10.99 23.84
N GLU A 159 -5.05 11.84 24.22
CA GLU A 159 -6.13 12.27 23.34
C GLU A 159 -5.61 13.39 22.43
N ILE A 160 -5.66 13.18 21.11
CA ILE A 160 -5.32 14.21 20.13
C ILE A 160 -6.55 14.61 19.32
N THR A 161 -6.70 15.91 19.09
CA THR A 161 -7.71 16.41 18.14
C THR A 161 -7.14 16.35 16.73
N LEU A 162 -7.78 15.61 15.83
CA LEU A 162 -7.40 15.58 14.43
C LEU A 162 -7.78 16.90 13.76
N ARG A 163 -6.78 17.63 13.26
CA ARG A 163 -6.95 18.90 12.58
C ARG A 163 -6.36 18.82 11.18
N PRO A 164 -6.97 19.47 10.17
CA PRO A 164 -6.35 19.62 8.86
C PRO A 164 -4.97 20.27 9.02
N LYS A 165 -3.93 19.63 8.48
CA LYS A 165 -2.57 20.21 8.49
C LYS A 165 -2.50 21.32 7.44
N ALA A 166 -1.93 22.46 7.80
CA ALA A 166 -1.59 23.55 6.90
C ALA A 166 -0.06 23.76 6.90
N PRO A 167 0.71 22.90 6.22
CA PRO A 167 2.17 22.94 6.28
C PRO A 167 2.77 24.21 5.67
N TRP A 168 2.04 24.87 4.77
CA TRP A 168 2.37 26.18 4.19
C TRP A 168 2.13 27.37 5.15
N TYR A 169 1.57 27.14 6.33
CA TYR A 169 1.28 28.20 7.30
C TYR A 169 2.54 28.58 8.09
N THR A 170 3.07 29.77 7.84
CA THR A 170 4.29 30.29 8.48
C THR A 170 3.99 31.23 9.64
N ASN A 171 5.00 31.48 10.49
CA ASN A 171 4.91 32.49 11.56
C ASN A 171 4.67 33.90 10.99
N GLU A 172 5.20 34.21 9.80
CA GLU A 172 5.00 35.49 9.13
C GLU A 172 3.52 35.75 8.79
N ILE A 173 2.81 34.74 8.27
CA ILE A 173 1.36 34.82 8.02
C ILE A 173 0.63 35.14 9.32
N ASN A 174 1.05 34.50 10.42
CA ASN A 174 0.44 34.71 11.72
C ASN A 174 0.60 36.16 12.21
N ASP A 175 1.79 36.73 12.06
CA ASP A 175 2.09 38.11 12.45
C ASP A 175 1.31 39.13 11.60
N LYS A 176 1.27 38.93 10.27
CA LYS A 176 0.49 39.80 9.37
C LYS A 176 -1.02 39.73 9.64
N LYS A 177 -1.54 38.55 10.02
CA LYS A 177 -2.94 38.39 10.49
C LYS A 177 -3.20 39.13 11.79
N ARG A 178 -2.24 39.15 12.72
CA ARG A 178 -2.34 39.90 13.98
C ARG A 178 -2.45 41.41 13.71
N ILE A 179 -1.62 41.94 12.82
CA ILE A 179 -1.68 43.35 12.40
C ILE A 179 -3.04 43.66 11.75
N ARG A 180 -3.53 42.79 10.86
CA ARG A 180 -4.85 42.93 10.24
C ARG A 180 -5.96 43.08 11.29
N ARG A 181 -5.93 42.24 12.32
CA ARG A 181 -6.91 42.26 13.43
C ARG A 181 -6.80 43.52 14.29
N GLN A 182 -5.60 44.08 14.46
CA GLN A 182 -5.41 45.35 15.17
C GLN A 182 -5.99 46.52 14.37
N LEU A 183 -5.72 46.57 13.06
CA LEU A 183 -6.26 47.61 12.17
C LEU A 183 -7.79 47.52 12.05
N GLU A 184 -8.35 46.31 11.98
CA GLU A 184 -9.80 46.06 12.00
C GLU A 184 -10.45 46.68 13.24
N ARG A 185 -9.93 46.36 14.45
CA ARG A 185 -10.43 46.90 15.71
C ARG A 185 -10.32 48.42 15.79
N LYS A 186 -9.20 48.97 15.27
CA LYS A 186 -8.99 50.42 15.24
C LYS A 186 -10.03 51.09 14.34
N TRP A 187 -10.25 50.58 13.13
CA TRP A 187 -11.27 51.09 12.22
C TRP A 187 -12.67 50.96 12.81
N HIS A 188 -13.03 49.85 13.46
CA HIS A 188 -14.34 49.73 14.13
C HIS A 188 -14.57 50.81 15.20
N LYS A 189 -13.49 51.24 15.88
CA LYS A 189 -13.54 52.31 16.88
C LYS A 189 -13.59 53.71 16.27
N THR A 190 -12.78 53.99 15.24
CA THR A 190 -12.63 55.35 14.70
C THR A 190 -13.57 55.66 13.55
N ARG A 191 -13.98 54.64 12.78
CA ARG A 191 -14.80 54.74 11.54
C ARG A 191 -14.27 55.73 10.51
N THR A 192 -12.96 56.03 10.53
CA THR A 192 -12.33 56.94 9.57
C THR A 192 -11.92 56.24 8.28
N ASN A 193 -11.95 56.98 7.16
CA ASN A 193 -11.53 56.46 5.85
C ASN A 193 -10.01 56.12 5.82
N ALA A 194 -9.19 56.82 6.61
CA ALA A 194 -7.76 56.54 6.70
C ALA A 194 -7.47 55.19 7.38
N ASP A 195 -8.12 54.88 8.51
CA ASP A 195 -7.96 53.58 9.17
C ASP A 195 -8.61 52.45 8.37
N TRP A 196 -9.70 52.75 7.64
CA TRP A 196 -10.32 51.83 6.68
C TRP A 196 -9.36 51.41 5.57
N ASN A 197 -8.72 52.37 4.89
CA ASN A 197 -7.76 52.09 3.82
C ASN A 197 -6.57 51.28 4.33
N ARG A 198 -6.08 51.56 5.55
CA ARG A 198 -5.01 50.76 6.18
C ARG A 198 -5.45 49.32 6.43
N TYR A 199 -6.65 49.11 6.97
CA TYR A 199 -7.21 47.78 7.17
C TYR A 199 -7.36 47.04 5.83
N LYS A 200 -7.96 47.67 4.81
CA LYS A 200 -8.15 47.12 3.46
C LYS A 200 -6.81 46.73 2.81
N GLN A 201 -5.81 47.59 2.85
CA GLN A 201 -4.46 47.29 2.36
C GLN A 201 -3.84 46.08 3.07
N GLN A 202 -4.00 45.99 4.39
CA GLN A 202 -3.49 44.86 5.16
C GLN A 202 -4.25 43.55 4.84
N CYS A 203 -5.55 43.60 4.54
CA CYS A 203 -6.30 42.44 4.04
C CYS A 203 -5.70 41.90 2.74
N TYR A 204 -5.43 42.77 1.76
CA TYR A 204 -4.78 42.38 0.51
C TYR A 204 -3.38 41.80 0.75
N ALA A 205 -2.58 42.44 1.61
CA ALA A 205 -1.24 41.95 1.94
C ALA A 205 -1.26 40.55 2.57
N VAL A 206 -2.18 40.29 3.50
CA VAL A 206 -2.33 38.96 4.13
C VAL A 206 -2.79 37.92 3.11
N ASN A 207 -3.79 38.23 2.28
CA ASN A 207 -4.29 37.28 1.28
C ASN A 207 -3.20 36.95 0.25
N LYS A 208 -2.51 37.96 -0.28
CA LYS A 208 -1.38 37.78 -1.20
C LYS A 208 -0.28 36.92 -0.59
N LEU A 209 0.06 37.14 0.69
CA LEU A 209 1.08 36.35 1.39
C LEU A 209 0.66 34.89 1.58
N ILE A 210 -0.62 34.64 1.89
CA ILE A 210 -1.15 33.27 2.01
C ILE A 210 -1.06 32.56 0.66
N ASP A 211 -1.49 33.22 -0.41
CA ASP A 211 -1.51 32.63 -1.75
C ASP A 211 -0.09 32.38 -2.26
N SER A 212 0.83 33.34 -2.07
CA SER A 212 2.24 33.16 -2.43
C SER A 212 2.92 32.07 -1.61
N SER A 213 2.65 31.98 -0.31
CA SER A 213 3.25 30.96 0.56
C SER A 213 2.73 29.55 0.24
N LYS A 214 1.43 29.42 -0.08
CA LYS A 214 0.87 28.16 -0.56
C LYS A 214 1.49 27.74 -1.89
N SER A 215 1.53 28.67 -2.86
CA SER A 215 2.08 28.41 -4.19
C SER A 215 3.55 28.02 -4.11
N ALA A 216 4.36 28.78 -3.36
CA ALA A 216 5.77 28.48 -3.14
C ALA A 216 5.96 27.10 -2.51
N TYR A 217 5.26 26.80 -1.40
CA TYR A 217 5.37 25.50 -0.72
C TYR A 217 5.12 24.31 -1.65
N TYR A 218 4.03 24.32 -2.42
CA TYR A 218 3.72 23.20 -3.31
C TYR A 218 4.63 23.17 -4.54
N THR A 219 5.06 24.33 -5.04
CA THR A 219 6.05 24.41 -6.14
C THR A 219 7.38 23.81 -5.70
N ASP A 220 7.87 24.18 -4.52
CA ASP A 220 9.11 23.65 -3.94
C ASP A 220 8.99 22.15 -3.68
N LEU A 221 7.84 21.68 -3.19
CA LEU A 221 7.61 20.25 -2.94
C LEU A 221 7.65 19.44 -4.24
N ILE A 222 7.08 19.96 -5.34
CA ILE A 222 7.11 19.32 -6.65
C ILE A 222 8.52 19.36 -7.25
N ASN A 223 9.20 20.50 -7.20
CA ASN A 223 10.54 20.67 -7.76
C ASN A 223 11.57 19.79 -7.02
N ASN A 224 11.53 19.78 -5.69
CA ASN A 224 12.41 18.95 -4.86
C ASN A 224 12.08 17.45 -4.96
N GLY A 225 10.83 17.11 -5.30
CA GLY A 225 10.38 15.74 -5.53
C GLY A 225 10.48 15.26 -6.98
N SER A 226 11.03 16.06 -7.90
CA SER A 226 11.04 15.76 -9.34
C SER A 226 11.82 14.48 -9.70
N SER A 227 12.86 14.15 -8.94
CA SER A 227 13.62 12.91 -9.08
C SER A 227 13.03 11.72 -8.31
N ASP A 228 12.02 11.94 -7.46
CA ASP A 228 11.36 10.91 -6.65
C ASP A 228 9.87 10.80 -7.03
N GLN A 229 9.60 9.92 -7.99
CA GLN A 229 8.25 9.64 -8.47
C GLN A 229 7.25 9.31 -7.35
N ILE A 230 7.69 8.69 -6.25
CA ILE A 230 6.82 8.33 -5.12
C ILE A 230 6.36 9.61 -4.39
N THR A 231 7.28 10.54 -4.15
CA THR A 231 6.97 11.81 -3.49
C THR A 231 6.08 12.70 -4.35
N LEU A 232 6.33 12.73 -5.66
CA LEU A 232 5.52 13.48 -6.61
C LEU A 232 4.09 12.94 -6.69
N PHE A 233 3.91 11.62 -6.84
CA PHE A 233 2.59 11.00 -6.90
C PHE A 233 1.79 11.25 -5.62
N LYS A 234 2.41 11.09 -4.44
CA LYS A 234 1.79 11.41 -3.15
C LYS A 234 1.36 12.88 -3.06
N THR A 235 2.18 13.80 -3.54
CA THR A 235 1.89 15.24 -3.50
C THR A 235 0.67 15.58 -4.35
N VAL A 236 0.60 15.07 -5.58
CA VAL A 236 -0.55 15.23 -6.47
C VAL A 236 -1.80 14.60 -5.86
N SER A 237 -1.70 13.38 -5.31
CA SER A 237 -2.84 12.73 -4.65
C SER A 237 -3.37 13.51 -3.44
N ASN A 238 -2.48 14.10 -2.63
CA ASN A 238 -2.86 14.95 -1.51
C ASN A 238 -3.63 16.21 -1.98
N LEU A 239 -3.15 16.85 -3.06
CA LEU A 239 -3.73 18.07 -3.62
C LEU A 239 -5.09 17.84 -4.26
N LEU A 240 -5.24 16.71 -4.97
CA LEU A 240 -6.50 16.31 -5.60
C LEU A 240 -7.47 15.65 -4.62
N HIS A 241 -7.13 15.60 -3.33
CA HIS A 241 -7.90 14.91 -2.30
C HIS A 241 -8.22 13.44 -2.63
N THR A 242 -7.39 12.79 -3.47
CA THR A 242 -7.53 11.36 -3.80
C THR A 242 -6.94 10.46 -2.72
N ASN A 243 -6.46 11.04 -1.61
CA ASN A 243 -6.01 10.27 -0.46
C ASN A 243 -7.12 9.38 0.06
N THR A 244 -6.89 8.08 -0.07
CA THR A 244 -7.76 7.05 0.44
C THR A 244 -7.78 7.12 1.96
N ILE A 245 -8.91 7.51 2.53
CA ILE A 245 -9.26 7.11 3.89
C ILE A 245 -9.26 5.58 3.86
N ILE A 246 -8.39 4.94 4.65
CA ILE A 246 -8.42 3.48 4.79
C ILE A 246 -9.77 3.14 5.39
N ARG A 247 -10.58 2.40 4.62
CA ARG A 247 -11.88 1.88 5.04
C ARG A 247 -11.78 0.37 5.10
N TYR A 248 -12.46 -0.20 6.08
CA TYR A 248 -12.60 -1.63 6.26
C TYR A 248 -14.09 -1.98 6.26
N PRO A 249 -14.44 -3.26 6.10
CA PRO A 249 -15.83 -3.71 6.22
C PRO A 249 -16.45 -3.30 7.54
N SER A 250 -17.76 -3.04 7.51
CA SER A 250 -18.55 -2.75 8.69
C SER A 250 -18.50 -3.92 9.68
N SER A 251 -18.16 -3.65 10.93
CA SER A 251 -18.01 -4.65 11.98
C SER A 251 -18.38 -4.06 13.34
N PRO A 252 -18.92 -4.86 14.29
CA PRO A 252 -19.29 -4.37 15.62
C PRO A 252 -18.11 -3.76 16.38
N ASP A 253 -16.92 -4.32 16.21
CA ASP A 253 -15.71 -3.87 16.89
C ASP A 253 -14.44 -4.31 16.13
N PRO A 254 -13.28 -3.66 16.38
CA PRO A 254 -12.04 -3.97 15.67
C PRO A 254 -11.49 -5.39 15.90
N MET A 255 -11.78 -6.04 17.04
CA MET A 255 -11.33 -7.40 17.33
C MET A 255 -12.09 -8.40 16.45
N SER A 256 -13.43 -8.26 16.41
CA SER A 256 -14.28 -9.06 15.53
C SER A 256 -13.87 -8.89 14.06
N LEU A 257 -13.59 -7.65 13.63
CA LEU A 257 -13.10 -7.38 12.27
C LEU A 257 -11.76 -8.07 11.97
N ALA A 258 -10.79 -8.01 12.89
CA ALA A 258 -9.49 -8.66 12.71
C ALA A 258 -9.64 -10.19 12.60
N ASN A 259 -10.48 -10.80 13.43
CA ASN A 259 -10.78 -12.23 13.35
C ASN A 259 -11.51 -12.59 12.04
N SER A 260 -12.50 -11.81 11.59
CA SER A 260 -13.17 -12.06 10.31
C SER A 260 -12.22 -11.97 9.11
N PHE A 261 -11.24 -11.06 9.13
CA PHE A 261 -10.18 -11.05 8.12
C PHE A 261 -9.31 -12.31 8.19
N SER A 262 -8.96 -12.76 9.41
CA SER A 262 -8.17 -13.96 9.63
C SER A 262 -8.90 -15.18 9.04
N ASP A 263 -10.16 -15.36 9.43
CA ASP A 263 -11.01 -16.45 8.95
C ASP A 263 -11.17 -16.41 7.44
N PHE A 264 -11.44 -15.23 6.87
CA PHE A 264 -11.58 -15.09 5.42
C PHE A 264 -10.31 -15.48 4.68
N PHE A 265 -9.15 -14.98 5.08
CA PHE A 265 -7.90 -15.30 4.39
C PHE A 265 -7.56 -16.79 4.52
N THR A 266 -7.71 -17.38 5.71
CA THR A 266 -7.44 -18.81 5.92
C THR A 266 -8.42 -19.69 5.16
N GLN A 267 -9.73 -19.45 5.27
CA GLN A 267 -10.75 -20.23 4.57
C GLN A 267 -10.64 -20.13 3.05
N LYS A 268 -10.26 -18.95 2.53
CA LYS A 268 -10.00 -18.78 1.10
C LYS A 268 -8.92 -19.75 0.61
N ILE A 269 -7.84 -19.92 1.36
CA ILE A 269 -6.75 -20.83 0.99
C ILE A 269 -7.18 -22.29 1.13
N VAL A 270 -7.88 -22.65 2.22
CA VAL A 270 -8.43 -23.99 2.40
C VAL A 270 -9.36 -24.37 1.25
N LYS A 271 -10.25 -23.46 0.85
CA LYS A 271 -11.17 -23.68 -0.27
C LYS A 271 -10.41 -23.90 -1.58
N ILE A 272 -9.48 -23.00 -1.92
CA ILE A 272 -8.69 -23.14 -3.15
C ILE A 272 -7.98 -24.50 -3.18
N ARG A 273 -7.38 -24.93 -2.06
CA ARG A 273 -6.73 -26.24 -1.94
C ARG A 273 -7.70 -27.41 -2.08
N GLY A 274 -8.86 -27.36 -1.44
CA GLY A 274 -9.88 -28.39 -1.55
C GLY A 274 -10.34 -28.56 -3.00
N ASP A 275 -10.62 -27.44 -3.68
CA ASP A 275 -11.01 -27.44 -5.10
C ASP A 275 -9.93 -28.10 -5.98
N ILE A 276 -8.64 -27.91 -5.66
CA ILE A 276 -7.51 -28.54 -6.37
C ILE A 276 -7.42 -30.04 -6.10
N GLU A 277 -7.51 -30.44 -4.84
CA GLU A 277 -7.43 -31.86 -4.44
C GLU A 277 -8.57 -32.67 -5.07
N ASP A 278 -9.78 -32.12 -5.09
CA ASP A 278 -10.95 -32.71 -5.74
C ASP A 278 -10.74 -32.85 -7.26
N GLU A 279 -10.18 -31.83 -7.93
CA GLU A 279 -9.84 -31.89 -9.34
C GLU A 279 -8.79 -32.97 -9.66
N LEU A 280 -7.72 -33.06 -8.86
CA LEU A 280 -6.65 -34.04 -9.06
C LEU A 280 -7.15 -35.47 -8.88
N LEU A 281 -7.97 -35.70 -7.85
CA LEU A 281 -8.60 -36.99 -7.58
C LEU A 281 -9.55 -37.40 -8.71
N SER A 282 -10.36 -36.47 -9.22
CA SER A 282 -11.29 -36.75 -10.32
C SER A 282 -10.60 -37.17 -11.62
N LYS A 283 -9.34 -36.74 -11.82
CA LYS A 283 -8.55 -36.98 -13.04
C LYS A 283 -7.56 -38.15 -12.92
N ASN A 284 -7.47 -38.85 -11.77
CA ASN A 284 -6.53 -39.95 -11.51
C ASN A 284 -5.05 -39.61 -11.82
N ILE A 285 -4.60 -38.40 -11.47
CA ILE A 285 -3.24 -37.95 -11.78
C ILE A 285 -2.30 -38.29 -10.60
N GLU A 286 -1.47 -39.33 -10.75
CA GLU A 286 -0.35 -39.57 -9.84
C GLU A 286 0.81 -38.63 -10.20
N ASN A 287 1.14 -37.69 -9.30
CA ASN A 287 2.27 -36.74 -9.39
C ASN A 287 2.43 -36.01 -10.74
N PRO A 288 1.92 -34.77 -10.89
CA PRO A 288 1.71 -34.15 -12.19
C PRO A 288 2.97 -33.73 -12.95
N ILE A 289 4.18 -33.82 -12.37
CA ILE A 289 5.42 -33.42 -13.05
C ILE A 289 6.44 -34.54 -12.89
N PRO A 290 6.99 -35.10 -13.98
CA PRO A 290 8.18 -35.95 -13.89
C PRO A 290 9.28 -35.14 -13.18
N ASP A 291 9.84 -35.68 -12.11
CA ASP A 291 11.03 -35.10 -11.51
C ASP A 291 12.06 -34.89 -12.62
N ALA A 292 12.50 -33.64 -12.80
CA ALA A 292 13.63 -33.35 -13.67
C ALA A 292 14.83 -34.21 -13.26
N ASP A 293 15.74 -34.45 -14.20
CA ASP A 293 17.02 -35.12 -13.91
C ASP A 293 17.63 -34.51 -12.65
N LEU A 294 18.16 -35.38 -11.78
CA LEU A 294 18.79 -34.99 -10.52
C LEU A 294 19.80 -33.87 -10.80
N CYS A 295 19.68 -32.76 -10.06
CA CYS A 295 20.62 -31.66 -10.15
C CYS A 295 22.05 -32.19 -9.90
N PRO A 296 23.00 -31.97 -10.83
CA PRO A 296 24.37 -32.46 -10.66
C PRO A 296 25.17 -31.64 -9.65
N TYR A 297 24.64 -30.50 -9.21
CA TYR A 297 25.21 -29.61 -8.21
C TYR A 297 24.45 -29.75 -6.90
N GLU A 298 25.14 -29.60 -5.78
CA GLU A 298 24.52 -29.70 -4.47
C GLU A 298 24.92 -28.54 -3.55
N PHE A 299 23.95 -28.01 -2.79
CA PHE A 299 24.16 -26.96 -1.80
C PHE A 299 23.78 -27.45 -0.40
N HIS A 300 24.81 -27.78 0.40
CA HIS A 300 24.64 -28.48 1.68
C HIS A 300 24.75 -27.59 2.91
N THR A 301 25.52 -26.51 2.83
CA THR A 301 25.92 -25.73 4.00
C THR A 301 26.05 -24.26 3.62
N PHE A 302 25.54 -23.39 4.49
CA PHE A 302 25.73 -21.95 4.35
C PHE A 302 27.15 -21.56 4.75
N ARG A 303 27.71 -20.55 4.07
CA ARG A 303 28.92 -19.88 4.55
C ARG A 303 28.60 -18.96 5.71
N GLU A 304 29.58 -18.76 6.58
CA GLU A 304 29.51 -17.76 7.62
C GLU A 304 29.41 -16.35 7.00
N VAL A 305 28.57 -15.50 7.60
CA VAL A 305 28.34 -14.12 7.16
C VAL A 305 29.11 -13.18 8.08
N GLY A 306 30.08 -12.47 7.51
CA GLY A 306 30.91 -11.51 8.25
C GLY A 306 30.14 -10.27 8.69
N LYS A 307 30.62 -9.57 9.73
CA LYS A 307 29.94 -8.38 10.28
C LYS A 307 29.74 -7.26 9.24
N ASP A 308 30.74 -7.02 8.39
CA ASP A 308 30.66 -5.99 7.35
C ASP A 308 29.63 -6.35 6.28
N GLU A 309 29.54 -7.63 5.93
CA GLU A 309 28.50 -8.13 5.05
C GLU A 309 27.12 -7.98 5.68
N VAL A 310 26.95 -8.37 6.96
CA VAL A 310 25.70 -8.18 7.70
C VAL A 310 25.28 -6.70 7.73
N LEU A 311 26.23 -5.78 7.93
CA LEU A 311 25.99 -4.34 7.85
C LEU A 311 25.46 -3.92 6.47
N HIS A 312 26.09 -4.38 5.39
CA HIS A 312 25.66 -4.09 4.02
C HIS A 312 24.28 -4.68 3.69
N LEU A 313 24.01 -5.93 4.11
CA LEU A 313 22.72 -6.59 3.92
C LEU A 313 21.60 -5.80 4.62
N ILE A 314 21.84 -5.40 5.86
CA ILE A 314 20.83 -4.74 6.69
C ILE A 314 20.54 -3.31 6.25
N GLN A 315 21.55 -2.54 5.82
CA GLN A 315 21.34 -1.18 5.30
C GLN A 315 20.33 -1.15 4.14
N ARG A 316 20.23 -2.25 3.38
CA ARG A 316 19.24 -2.39 2.30
C ARG A 316 17.84 -2.78 2.79
N ILE A 317 17.72 -3.34 4.00
CA ILE A 317 16.45 -3.80 4.60
C ILE A 317 15.79 -2.68 5.44
N ALA A 318 16.57 -1.88 6.17
CA ALA A 318 16.14 -1.07 7.30
C ALA A 318 15.32 0.20 6.97
N THR A 319 14.22 0.08 6.22
CA THR A 319 13.34 1.21 5.87
C THR A 319 11.99 1.23 6.60
N LYS A 320 11.52 0.08 7.10
CA LYS A 320 10.20 -0.05 7.75
C LYS A 320 10.29 -0.89 9.02
N SER A 321 9.71 -0.38 10.12
CA SER A 321 9.64 -1.10 11.39
C SER A 321 8.51 -2.13 11.41
N CYS A 322 8.74 -3.26 12.07
CA CYS A 322 7.69 -4.13 12.54
C CYS A 322 7.29 -3.74 13.96
N SER A 323 6.01 -3.88 14.29
CA SER A 323 5.52 -3.62 15.65
C SER A 323 5.96 -4.68 16.66
N LEU A 324 6.45 -5.83 16.19
CA LEU A 324 7.06 -6.86 17.01
C LEU A 324 8.56 -6.63 17.22
N ASP A 325 9.17 -5.64 16.56
CA ASP A 325 10.56 -5.30 16.80
C ASP A 325 10.71 -4.66 18.18
N PRO A 326 11.75 -5.04 18.95
CA PRO A 326 11.95 -4.48 20.28
C PRO A 326 12.31 -2.98 20.23
N LEU A 327 12.90 -2.54 19.13
CA LEU A 327 13.28 -1.16 18.87
C LEU A 327 12.69 -0.71 17.53
N PRO A 328 12.01 0.46 17.47
CA PRO A 328 11.69 1.10 16.20
C PRO A 328 12.96 1.37 15.39
N VAL A 329 12.87 1.33 14.06
CA VAL A 329 14.02 1.52 13.14
C VAL A 329 14.81 2.80 13.44
N VAL A 330 14.10 3.89 13.81
CA VAL A 330 14.75 5.16 14.20
C VAL A 330 15.67 4.98 15.41
N MET A 331 15.24 4.21 16.42
CA MET A 331 16.05 3.94 17.61
C MET A 331 17.15 2.93 17.31
N LEU A 332 16.84 1.89 16.53
CA LEU A 332 17.80 0.87 16.10
C LEU A 332 18.98 1.53 15.37
N ASN A 333 18.73 2.47 14.46
CA ASN A 333 19.76 3.19 13.71
C ASN A 333 20.76 3.94 14.61
N HIS A 334 20.35 4.36 15.81
CA HIS A 334 21.26 5.01 16.74
C HIS A 334 22.26 4.04 17.38
N CYS A 335 21.84 2.82 17.73
CA CYS A 335 22.67 1.80 18.39
C CYS A 335 23.08 0.64 17.47
N PHE A 336 22.86 0.78 16.16
CA PHE A 336 22.99 -0.33 15.22
C PHE A 336 24.40 -0.94 15.20
N LYS A 337 25.44 -0.08 15.19
CA LYS A 337 26.84 -0.54 15.22
C LYS A 337 27.18 -1.35 16.47
N ASP A 338 26.55 -1.00 17.59
CA ASP A 338 26.75 -1.66 18.87
C ASP A 338 26.07 -3.05 18.90
N ILE A 339 24.91 -3.16 18.25
CA ILE A 339 24.10 -4.39 18.17
C ILE A 339 24.53 -5.30 17.01
N LEU A 340 25.27 -4.78 16.03
CA LEU A 340 25.72 -5.53 14.84
C LEU A 340 26.38 -6.90 15.16
N PRO A 341 27.27 -7.02 16.17
CA PRO A 341 27.85 -8.32 16.52
C PRO A 341 26.81 -9.36 16.99
N VAL A 342 25.75 -8.91 17.68
CA VAL A 342 24.65 -9.76 18.14
C VAL A 342 23.86 -10.26 16.94
N VAL A 343 23.46 -9.36 16.04
CA VAL A 343 22.66 -9.74 14.86
C VAL A 343 23.45 -10.68 13.95
N ALA A 344 24.75 -10.42 13.74
CA ALA A 344 25.62 -11.32 12.99
C ALA A 344 25.68 -12.72 13.64
N ARG A 345 25.79 -12.79 14.97
CA ARG A 345 25.78 -14.07 15.69
C ARG A 345 24.44 -14.79 15.59
N ILE A 346 23.31 -14.09 15.68
CA ILE A 346 21.97 -14.68 15.48
C ILE A 346 21.88 -15.29 14.07
N ILE A 347 22.32 -14.54 13.04
CA ILE A 347 22.32 -15.03 11.65
C ILE A 347 23.17 -16.30 11.56
N ASN A 348 24.43 -16.25 11.95
CA ASN A 348 25.35 -17.38 11.78
C ASN A 348 24.91 -18.61 12.60
N LEU A 349 24.42 -18.43 13.83
CA LEU A 349 23.88 -19.55 14.61
C LEU A 349 22.66 -20.19 13.95
N SER A 350 21.76 -19.40 13.35
CA SER A 350 20.61 -19.91 12.61
C SER A 350 21.03 -20.70 11.37
N LEU A 351 22.01 -20.19 10.62
CA LEU A 351 22.55 -20.86 9.44
C LEU A 351 23.28 -22.16 9.80
N GLU A 352 24.08 -22.16 10.87
CA GLU A 352 24.86 -23.31 11.35
C GLU A 352 23.96 -24.42 11.90
N SER A 353 22.94 -24.05 12.70
CA SER A 353 21.99 -25.00 13.26
C SER A 353 21.03 -25.56 12.21
N GLY A 354 20.88 -24.88 11.08
CA GLY A 354 19.87 -25.20 10.07
C GLY A 354 18.45 -24.94 10.58
N THR A 355 18.25 -23.95 11.46
CA THR A 355 16.93 -23.68 12.07
C THR A 355 16.56 -22.21 12.15
N MET A 356 15.28 -21.92 11.94
CA MET A 356 14.68 -20.60 12.12
C MET A 356 13.89 -20.57 13.45
N PRO A 357 14.21 -19.68 14.40
CA PRO A 357 13.51 -19.60 15.68
C PRO A 357 12.01 -19.33 15.55
N ASP A 358 11.18 -19.99 16.35
CA ASP A 358 9.71 -19.87 16.30
C ASP A 358 9.21 -18.44 16.50
N SER A 359 9.84 -17.69 17.42
CA SER A 359 9.50 -16.27 17.66
C SER A 359 9.78 -15.35 16.46
N LEU A 360 10.61 -15.79 15.52
CA LEU A 360 10.92 -15.08 14.26
C LEU A 360 10.05 -15.56 13.08
N LYS A 361 9.24 -16.61 13.26
CA LYS A 361 8.30 -17.15 12.26
C LYS A 361 6.88 -16.57 12.36
N ILE A 362 6.66 -15.63 13.29
CA ILE A 362 5.39 -14.94 13.48
C ILE A 362 5.29 -13.72 12.55
N ALA A 363 4.19 -13.62 11.79
CA ALA A 363 3.90 -12.50 10.91
C ALA A 363 2.75 -11.63 11.43
N VAL A 364 2.93 -10.30 11.39
CA VAL A 364 1.83 -9.34 11.57
C VAL A 364 1.25 -9.05 10.20
N VAL A 365 0.01 -9.44 9.93
CA VAL A 365 -0.63 -9.23 8.63
C VAL A 365 -1.52 -8.00 8.69
N GLN A 366 -1.35 -7.10 7.73
CA GLN A 366 -2.21 -5.93 7.58
C GLN A 366 -3.02 -6.04 6.28
N PRO A 367 -4.37 -6.05 6.35
CA PRO A 367 -5.21 -6.06 5.15
C PRO A 367 -5.04 -4.76 4.38
N LEU A 368 -4.64 -4.86 3.11
CA LEU A 368 -4.46 -3.72 2.22
C LEU A 368 -5.40 -3.81 1.02
N LEU A 369 -6.22 -2.79 0.79
CA LEU A 369 -7.15 -2.74 -0.34
C LEU A 369 -6.37 -2.81 -1.67
N LYS A 370 -6.76 -3.75 -2.55
CA LYS A 370 -6.09 -4.04 -3.83
C LYS A 370 -6.10 -2.85 -4.79
N LYS A 371 -7.24 -2.18 -4.90
CA LYS A 371 -7.47 -1.01 -5.76
C LYS A 371 -8.48 -0.07 -5.09
N TYR A 372 -8.32 1.23 -5.26
CA TYR A 372 -9.13 2.25 -4.58
C TYR A 372 -10.62 2.25 -4.97
N ASN A 373 -10.95 1.73 -6.15
CA ASN A 373 -12.30 1.67 -6.69
C ASN A 373 -13.05 0.39 -6.33
N LEU A 374 -12.41 -0.56 -5.64
CA LEU A 374 -13.06 -1.77 -5.16
C LEU A 374 -13.85 -1.48 -3.88
N SER A 375 -14.92 -2.25 -3.68
CA SER A 375 -15.70 -2.17 -2.45
C SER A 375 -14.83 -2.53 -1.24
N TYR A 376 -14.83 -1.66 -0.24
CA TYR A 376 -14.15 -1.93 1.04
C TYR A 376 -14.98 -2.82 1.97
N GLU A 377 -16.23 -3.11 1.64
CA GLU A 377 -17.10 -4.04 2.39
C GLU A 377 -16.81 -5.51 2.00
N GLU A 378 -16.10 -5.74 0.89
CA GLU A 378 -15.77 -7.07 0.41
C GLU A 378 -14.36 -7.48 0.85
N PHE A 379 -14.26 -8.52 1.67
CA PHE A 379 -12.97 -9.04 2.14
C PHE A 379 -12.03 -9.48 1.00
N CYS A 380 -12.58 -9.98 -0.12
CA CYS A 380 -11.80 -10.40 -1.29
C CYS A 380 -11.06 -9.25 -1.99
N SER A 381 -11.46 -8.00 -1.71
CA SER A 381 -10.81 -6.78 -2.20
C SER A 381 -9.52 -6.45 -1.47
N PHE A 382 -9.17 -7.15 -0.38
CA PHE A 382 -7.95 -6.92 0.40
C PHE A 382 -6.85 -7.96 0.12
N ARG A 383 -5.60 -7.55 0.31
CA ARG A 383 -4.40 -8.41 0.29
C ARG A 383 -3.87 -8.60 1.71
N PRO A 384 -3.44 -9.81 2.09
CA PRO A 384 -2.80 -10.08 3.37
C PRO A 384 -1.30 -9.73 3.33
N ILE A 385 -0.93 -8.47 3.59
CA ILE A 385 0.49 -8.07 3.58
C ILE A 385 1.14 -8.42 4.92
N SER A 386 2.13 -9.33 4.89
CA SER A 386 2.88 -9.77 6.06
C SER A 386 4.02 -8.81 6.41
N ASN A 387 4.12 -8.45 7.69
CA ASN A 387 5.23 -7.71 8.26
C ASN A 387 5.97 -8.60 9.28
N LEU A 388 7.22 -8.93 8.95
CA LEU A 388 8.10 -9.76 9.78
C LEU A 388 9.07 -8.90 10.58
N LYS A 389 9.52 -9.44 11.72
CA LYS A 389 10.59 -8.85 12.55
C LYS A 389 11.84 -8.55 11.71
N PHE A 390 12.54 -7.49 12.09
CA PHE A 390 13.79 -7.06 11.48
C PHE A 390 14.85 -8.17 11.46
N VAL A 391 15.04 -8.88 12.57
CA VAL A 391 16.01 -9.99 12.67
C VAL A 391 15.60 -11.15 11.75
N SER A 392 14.30 -11.47 11.69
CA SER A 392 13.76 -12.49 10.77
C SER A 392 14.12 -12.17 9.31
N LYS A 393 13.86 -10.94 8.86
CA LYS A 393 14.23 -10.47 7.51
C LYS A 393 15.74 -10.44 7.27
N SER A 394 16.54 -10.20 8.31
CA SER A 394 18.00 -10.17 8.21
C SER A 394 18.57 -11.57 7.95
N ILE A 395 18.06 -12.59 8.65
CA ILE A 395 18.43 -14.00 8.39
C ILE A 395 17.95 -14.41 6.99
N GLU A 396 16.69 -14.13 6.65
CA GLU A 396 16.17 -14.42 5.31
C GLU A 396 17.01 -13.78 4.20
N LYS A 397 17.50 -12.56 4.41
CA LYS A 397 18.33 -11.88 3.41
C LYS A 397 19.69 -12.55 3.24
N ALA A 398 20.31 -12.99 4.33
CA ALA A 398 21.56 -13.76 4.28
C ALA A 398 21.36 -15.07 3.50
N VAL A 399 20.29 -15.81 3.80
CA VAL A 399 19.92 -17.04 3.07
C VAL A 399 19.65 -16.75 1.59
N ALA A 400 18.87 -15.71 1.29
CA ALA A 400 18.50 -15.35 -0.08
C ALA A 400 19.72 -14.99 -0.93
N VAL A 401 20.71 -14.29 -0.37
CA VAL A 401 21.96 -13.97 -1.08
C VAL A 401 22.70 -15.26 -1.42
N GLN A 402 22.97 -16.11 -0.43
CA GLN A 402 23.72 -17.35 -0.68
C GLN A 402 23.00 -18.31 -1.64
N LEU A 403 21.66 -18.42 -1.55
CA LEU A 403 20.88 -19.19 -2.51
C LEU A 403 20.95 -18.60 -3.92
N THR A 404 20.86 -17.27 -4.05
CA THR A 404 20.93 -16.62 -5.37
C THR A 404 22.31 -16.79 -5.99
N ASP A 405 23.38 -16.68 -5.20
CA ASP A 405 24.76 -16.89 -5.64
C ASP A 405 24.91 -18.32 -6.18
N TYR A 406 24.51 -19.32 -5.39
CA TYR A 406 24.54 -20.74 -5.80
C TYR A 406 23.74 -21.00 -7.08
N LEU A 407 22.51 -20.48 -7.19
CA LEU A 407 21.67 -20.68 -8.37
C LEU A 407 22.26 -20.01 -9.62
N THR A 408 22.94 -18.87 -9.45
CA THR A 408 23.57 -18.12 -10.54
C THR A 408 24.83 -18.81 -11.03
N GLU A 409 25.71 -19.20 -10.11
CA GLU A 409 26.97 -19.90 -10.39
C GLU A 409 26.75 -21.22 -11.14
N ASN A 410 25.65 -21.92 -10.82
CA ASN A 410 25.32 -23.21 -11.41
C ASN A 410 24.27 -23.14 -12.54
N HIS A 411 23.90 -21.93 -12.99
CA HIS A 411 22.92 -21.68 -14.06
C HIS A 411 21.56 -22.38 -13.85
N LEU A 412 21.09 -22.44 -12.61
CA LEU A 412 19.86 -23.15 -12.24
C LEU A 412 18.58 -22.31 -12.37
N HIS A 413 18.70 -21.04 -12.76
CA HIS A 413 17.55 -20.16 -12.95
C HIS A 413 16.83 -20.41 -14.29
N GLU A 414 15.49 -20.35 -14.27
CA GLU A 414 14.69 -20.39 -15.51
C GLU A 414 14.93 -19.13 -16.35
N LYS A 415 15.51 -19.27 -17.54
CA LYS A 415 15.89 -18.17 -18.45
C LYS A 415 14.74 -17.21 -18.74
N PHE A 416 13.52 -17.72 -18.97
CA PHE A 416 12.36 -16.91 -19.34
C PHE A 416 11.45 -16.56 -18.14
N GLN A 417 12.00 -16.57 -16.93
CA GLN A 417 11.39 -15.96 -15.74
C GLN A 417 12.15 -14.67 -15.42
N SER A 418 11.47 -13.52 -15.45
CA SER A 418 12.08 -12.20 -15.24
C SER A 418 11.79 -11.56 -13.89
N ALA A 419 10.81 -12.05 -13.13
CA ALA A 419 10.56 -11.48 -11.81
C ALA A 419 11.69 -11.82 -10.83
N TYR A 420 11.90 -10.90 -9.88
CA TYR A 420 12.81 -11.04 -8.75
C TYR A 420 14.28 -11.30 -9.10
N LYS A 421 14.68 -11.00 -10.34
CA LYS A 421 16.05 -11.13 -10.81
C LYS A 421 16.71 -9.78 -11.03
N PRO A 422 18.01 -9.65 -10.73
CA PRO A 422 18.76 -8.46 -11.07
C PRO A 422 18.78 -8.26 -12.59
N CYS A 423 18.74 -7.01 -13.03
CA CYS A 423 18.76 -6.62 -14.45
C CYS A 423 17.54 -7.08 -15.29
N HIS A 424 16.46 -7.55 -14.65
CA HIS A 424 15.19 -7.82 -15.30
C HIS A 424 14.10 -6.86 -14.80
N SER A 425 13.16 -6.51 -15.68
CA SER A 425 12.00 -5.67 -15.40
C SER A 425 10.78 -6.12 -16.22
N THR A 426 9.62 -5.55 -15.92
CA THR A 426 8.41 -5.73 -16.73
C THR A 426 8.63 -5.29 -18.18
N GLU A 427 9.45 -4.26 -18.41
CA GLU A 427 9.81 -3.79 -19.75
C GLU A 427 10.64 -4.83 -20.51
N THR A 428 11.65 -5.45 -19.87
CA THR A 428 12.45 -6.48 -20.52
C THR A 428 11.62 -7.71 -20.90
N ALA A 429 10.64 -8.08 -20.06
CA ALA A 429 9.72 -9.17 -20.34
C ALA A 429 8.80 -8.83 -21.52
N LEU A 430 8.20 -7.64 -21.49
CA LEU A 430 7.33 -7.16 -22.57
C LEU A 430 8.07 -7.08 -23.91
N LEU A 431 9.28 -6.52 -23.92
CA LEU A 431 10.12 -6.40 -25.12
C LEU A 431 10.40 -7.77 -25.73
N ARG A 432 10.69 -8.78 -24.91
CA ARG A 432 10.94 -10.14 -25.39
C ARG A 432 9.72 -10.73 -26.09
N VAL A 433 8.56 -10.70 -25.42
CA VAL A 433 7.30 -11.23 -25.97
C VAL A 433 6.89 -10.47 -27.23
N GLN A 434 6.98 -9.14 -27.21
CA GLN A 434 6.63 -8.29 -28.36
C GLN A 434 7.54 -8.56 -29.56
N ASN A 435 8.86 -8.66 -29.36
CA ASN A 435 9.78 -8.97 -30.45
C ASN A 435 9.47 -10.33 -31.09
N ASP A 436 9.19 -11.35 -30.29
CA ASP A 436 8.87 -12.68 -30.81
C ASP A 436 7.57 -12.70 -31.62
N ILE A 437 6.55 -11.93 -31.18
CA ILE A 437 5.29 -11.77 -31.92
C ILE A 437 5.54 -11.00 -33.22
N LEU A 438 6.24 -9.88 -33.19
CA LEU A 438 6.52 -9.07 -34.38
C LEU A 438 7.30 -9.87 -35.43
N GLN A 439 8.31 -10.64 -35.03
CA GLN A 439 9.06 -11.51 -35.94
C GLN A 439 8.18 -12.58 -36.60
N ALA A 440 7.20 -13.14 -35.87
CA ALA A 440 6.26 -14.10 -36.45
C ALA A 440 5.35 -13.42 -37.50
N LEU A 441 4.83 -12.23 -37.17
CA LEU A 441 4.02 -11.44 -38.10
C LEU A 441 4.79 -11.04 -39.36
N ASP A 442 6.07 -10.65 -39.23
CA ASP A 442 6.94 -10.30 -40.37
C ASP A 442 7.19 -11.51 -41.30
N ASN A 443 7.18 -12.74 -40.76
CA ASN A 443 7.27 -13.97 -41.54
C ASN A 443 5.93 -14.38 -42.20
N GLY A 444 4.86 -13.62 -41.99
CA GLY A 444 3.52 -13.95 -42.47
C GLY A 444 2.77 -14.98 -41.64
N ASP A 445 3.28 -15.31 -40.45
CA ASP A 445 2.59 -16.18 -39.48
C ASP A 445 1.62 -15.37 -38.61
N SER A 446 0.62 -16.05 -38.05
CA SER A 446 -0.27 -15.54 -37.00
C SER A 446 0.15 -16.12 -35.65
N VAL A 447 -0.20 -15.43 -34.54
CA VAL A 447 0.19 -15.87 -33.19
C VAL A 447 -1.03 -16.04 -32.30
N ILE A 448 -1.09 -17.16 -31.58
CA ILE A 448 -1.98 -17.36 -30.43
C ILE A 448 -1.20 -16.99 -29.18
N LEU A 449 -1.71 -16.05 -28.38
CA LEU A 449 -1.15 -15.65 -27.10
C LEU A 449 -2.18 -15.95 -26.00
N VAL A 450 -1.76 -16.66 -24.96
CA VAL A 450 -2.59 -16.96 -23.78
C VAL A 450 -1.92 -16.34 -22.56
N LEU A 451 -2.72 -15.60 -21.79
CA LEU A 451 -2.32 -15.01 -20.53
C LEU A 451 -2.82 -15.87 -19.37
N LEU A 452 -1.89 -16.30 -18.52
CA LEU A 452 -2.14 -17.12 -17.35
C LEU A 452 -2.26 -16.22 -16.11
N ASP A 453 -3.33 -16.39 -15.33
CA ASP A 453 -3.52 -15.74 -14.03
C ASP A 453 -3.65 -16.79 -12.91
N LEU A 454 -2.70 -16.79 -11.97
CA LEU A 454 -2.63 -17.73 -10.86
C LEU A 454 -3.36 -17.17 -9.63
N SER A 455 -4.39 -17.88 -9.18
CA SER A 455 -5.16 -17.46 -8.01
C SER A 455 -4.40 -17.66 -6.70
N ALA A 456 -4.23 -16.58 -5.92
CA ALA A 456 -3.58 -16.60 -4.61
C ALA A 456 -2.21 -17.32 -4.64
N ALA A 457 -1.42 -17.02 -5.68
CA ALA A 457 -0.19 -17.71 -6.03
C ALA A 457 0.78 -17.92 -4.84
N PHE A 458 1.10 -16.87 -4.11
CA PHE A 458 2.03 -16.94 -2.96
C PHE A 458 1.44 -17.68 -1.76
N ASP A 459 0.13 -17.56 -1.54
CA ASP A 459 -0.56 -18.10 -0.38
C ASP A 459 -0.86 -19.61 -0.52
N THR A 460 -0.79 -20.15 -1.73
CA THR A 460 -1.15 -21.55 -2.07
C THR A 460 0.06 -22.46 -2.30
N VAL A 461 1.29 -21.98 -2.08
CA VAL A 461 2.51 -22.78 -2.23
C VAL A 461 2.51 -23.94 -1.25
N ASP A 462 2.46 -25.18 -1.75
CA ASP A 462 2.57 -26.36 -0.89
C ASP A 462 4.02 -26.56 -0.42
N HIS A 463 4.20 -26.68 0.90
CA HIS A 463 5.54 -26.74 1.51
C HIS A 463 6.27 -28.04 1.18
N LEU A 464 5.57 -29.18 1.15
CA LEU A 464 6.19 -30.48 0.86
C LEU A 464 6.65 -30.53 -0.60
N MET A 465 5.81 -30.05 -1.52
CA MET A 465 6.13 -29.94 -2.93
C MET A 465 7.30 -28.98 -3.16
N LEU A 466 7.30 -27.81 -2.50
CA LEU A 466 8.40 -26.86 -2.56
C LEU A 466 9.72 -27.50 -2.07
N LEU A 467 9.72 -28.13 -0.90
CA LEU A 467 10.92 -28.78 -0.34
C LEU A 467 11.41 -29.91 -1.24
N THR A 468 10.50 -30.70 -1.81
CA THR A 468 10.85 -31.77 -2.76
C THR A 468 11.51 -31.19 -4.02
N ARG A 469 11.00 -30.07 -4.55
CA ARG A 469 11.58 -29.40 -5.72
C ARG A 469 12.93 -28.77 -5.42
N LEU A 470 13.06 -28.06 -4.30
CA LEU A 470 14.33 -27.51 -3.81
C LEU A 470 15.38 -28.62 -3.70
N SER A 471 14.95 -29.77 -3.18
CA SER A 471 15.76 -30.95 -3.08
C SER A 471 16.14 -31.51 -4.47
N LYS A 472 15.19 -32.03 -5.24
CA LYS A 472 15.51 -32.80 -6.46
C LYS A 472 16.05 -31.94 -7.60
N ARG A 473 15.39 -30.81 -7.88
CA ARG A 473 15.69 -29.97 -9.05
C ARG A 473 16.84 -29.01 -8.83
N PHE A 474 17.03 -28.52 -7.61
CA PHE A 474 18.05 -27.51 -7.31
C PHE A 474 19.21 -28.05 -6.48
N GLY A 475 19.18 -29.33 -6.09
CA GLY A 475 20.26 -29.96 -5.33
C GLY A 475 20.44 -29.39 -3.93
N ILE A 476 19.41 -28.76 -3.36
CA ILE A 476 19.49 -28.19 -2.01
C ILE A 476 19.39 -29.35 -1.00
N ARG A 477 20.42 -29.50 -0.16
CA ARG A 477 20.62 -30.67 0.72
C ARG A 477 21.08 -30.22 2.11
N GLY A 478 21.22 -31.19 3.02
CA GLY A 478 21.83 -30.99 4.33
C GLY A 478 21.22 -29.83 5.12
N ARG A 479 22.08 -29.04 5.78
CA ARG A 479 21.68 -27.94 6.65
C ARG A 479 20.88 -26.85 5.96
N VAL A 480 21.11 -26.64 4.66
CA VAL A 480 20.35 -25.66 3.88
C VAL A 480 18.90 -26.12 3.74
N LEU A 481 18.67 -27.40 3.44
CA LEU A 481 17.33 -27.96 3.36
C LEU A 481 16.66 -28.03 4.73
N ASP A 482 17.39 -28.38 5.79
CA ASP A 482 16.91 -28.34 7.18
C ASP A 482 16.40 -26.94 7.53
N TRP A 483 17.18 -25.90 7.16
CA TRP A 483 16.82 -24.51 7.43
C TRP A 483 15.56 -24.09 6.68
N LEU A 484 15.46 -24.42 5.38
CA LEU A 484 14.27 -24.11 4.57
C LEU A 484 13.03 -24.83 5.10
N THR A 485 13.19 -26.07 5.56
CA THR A 485 12.13 -26.83 6.23
C THR A 485 11.71 -26.11 7.52
N SER A 486 12.66 -25.78 8.38
CA SER A 486 12.42 -25.06 9.64
C SER A 486 11.75 -23.69 9.43
N TYR A 487 12.12 -22.98 8.36
CA TYR A 487 11.57 -21.68 7.97
C TYR A 487 10.10 -21.75 7.55
N LEU A 488 9.71 -22.82 6.86
CA LEU A 488 8.35 -23.03 6.33
C LEU A 488 7.41 -23.65 7.36
N THR A 489 7.91 -24.51 8.26
CA THR A 489 7.09 -25.23 9.24
C THR A 489 6.75 -24.40 10.49
N SER A 490 5.56 -24.64 11.06
CA SER A 490 5.05 -24.00 12.29
C SER A 490 5.05 -22.47 12.23
N ARG A 491 4.78 -21.91 11.05
CA ARG A 491 4.60 -20.48 10.88
C ARG A 491 3.25 -20.05 11.42
N LYS A 492 3.22 -18.84 11.96
CA LYS A 492 1.99 -18.28 12.54
C LYS A 492 1.80 -16.85 12.07
N LEU A 493 0.55 -16.42 12.00
CA LEU A 493 0.19 -15.05 11.68
C LEU A 493 -0.96 -14.57 12.56
N PHE A 494 -1.09 -13.26 12.68
CA PHE A 494 -2.31 -12.63 13.17
C PHE A 494 -2.59 -11.36 12.35
N ILE A 495 -3.86 -11.02 12.19
CA ILE A 495 -4.30 -9.83 11.49
C ILE A 495 -4.29 -8.65 12.47
N ARG A 496 -3.75 -7.51 12.03
CA ARG A 496 -3.84 -6.24 12.77
C ARG A 496 -4.70 -5.24 12.01
N VAL A 497 -5.84 -4.88 12.59
CA VAL A 497 -6.77 -3.87 12.05
C VAL A 497 -7.04 -2.82 13.12
N GLU A 498 -6.91 -1.55 12.76
CA GLU A 498 -7.15 -0.40 13.65
C GLU A 498 -6.40 -0.41 15.00
N GLY A 499 -5.31 -1.18 15.10
CA GLY A 499 -4.51 -1.32 16.32
C GLY A 499 -4.92 -2.48 17.22
N THR A 500 -5.86 -3.30 16.78
CA THR A 500 -6.32 -4.53 17.45
C THR A 500 -5.85 -5.75 16.67
N ASP A 501 -5.54 -6.82 17.40
CA ASP A 501 -4.98 -8.06 16.86
C ASP A 501 -6.03 -9.17 16.86
N SER A 502 -6.08 -9.98 15.81
CA SER A 502 -6.82 -11.24 15.81
C SER A 502 -6.16 -12.27 16.72
N LEU A 503 -6.84 -13.41 16.89
CA LEU A 503 -6.19 -14.62 17.39
C LEU A 503 -5.05 -15.04 16.45
N LEU A 504 -4.08 -15.74 17.03
CA LEU A 504 -2.96 -16.31 16.30
C LEU A 504 -3.45 -17.52 15.50
N SER A 505 -3.14 -17.55 14.21
CA SER A 505 -3.51 -18.61 13.26
C SER A 505 -2.25 -19.27 12.69
N ASP A 506 -2.28 -20.59 12.56
CA ASP A 506 -1.20 -21.34 11.93
C ASP A 506 -1.26 -21.18 10.39
N LEU A 507 -0.09 -21.20 9.75
CA LEU A 507 0.06 -21.06 8.30
C LEU A 507 0.69 -22.34 7.74
N ASP A 508 -0.17 -23.25 7.27
CA ASP A 508 0.23 -24.58 6.81
C ASP A 508 0.68 -24.62 5.33
N CYS A 509 0.53 -23.51 4.61
CA CYS A 509 0.99 -23.38 3.23
C CYS A 509 1.24 -21.91 2.86
N GLY A 510 1.81 -21.71 1.69
CA GLY A 510 2.18 -20.42 1.18
C GLY A 510 3.54 -19.93 1.70
N VAL A 511 4.01 -18.85 1.10
CA VAL A 511 5.16 -18.09 1.58
C VAL A 511 4.71 -16.65 1.89
N PRO A 512 5.20 -16.03 2.99
CA PRO A 512 4.60 -14.77 3.44
C PRO A 512 4.73 -13.64 2.43
N GLN A 513 3.61 -13.00 2.07
CA GLN A 513 3.59 -11.86 1.14
C GLN A 513 4.21 -10.62 1.80
N GLY A 514 5.49 -10.35 1.52
CA GLY A 514 6.29 -9.31 2.19
C GLY A 514 7.52 -9.83 2.93
N SER A 515 7.74 -11.15 2.90
CA SER A 515 9.04 -11.76 3.25
C SER A 515 10.12 -11.43 2.22
N VAL A 516 11.38 -11.55 2.63
CA VAL A 516 12.53 -11.39 1.73
C VAL A 516 12.70 -12.64 0.86
N LEU A 517 12.49 -13.82 1.44
CA LEU A 517 12.75 -15.10 0.79
C LEU A 517 11.58 -15.61 -0.06
N GLY A 518 10.33 -15.23 0.27
CA GLY A 518 9.13 -15.69 -0.43
C GLY A 518 9.16 -15.55 -1.96
N PRO A 519 9.54 -14.39 -2.52
CA PRO A 519 9.66 -14.22 -3.98
C PRO A 519 10.64 -15.20 -4.66
N LEU A 520 11.78 -15.49 -4.02
CA LEU A 520 12.76 -16.44 -4.53
C LEU A 520 12.18 -17.85 -4.49
N LEU A 521 11.63 -18.27 -3.35
CA LEU A 521 11.04 -19.61 -3.19
C LEU A 521 9.86 -19.84 -4.14
N TYR A 522 9.04 -18.81 -4.37
CA TYR A 522 7.96 -18.88 -5.35
C TYR A 522 8.49 -19.09 -6.77
N SER A 523 9.56 -18.39 -7.15
CA SER A 523 10.18 -18.57 -8.47
C SER A 523 10.76 -19.98 -8.66
N LEU A 524 11.32 -20.57 -7.60
CA LEU A 524 11.82 -21.94 -7.62
C LEU A 524 10.68 -22.96 -7.64
N TYR A 525 9.59 -22.66 -6.92
CA TYR A 525 8.37 -23.46 -6.93
C TYR A 525 7.78 -23.57 -8.33
N THR A 526 7.65 -22.46 -9.05
CA THR A 526 7.02 -22.41 -10.38
C THR A 526 7.92 -22.74 -11.55
N ALA A 527 9.23 -22.95 -11.33
CA ALA A 527 10.19 -23.27 -12.39
C ALA A 527 9.76 -24.42 -13.32
N PRO A 528 9.12 -25.51 -12.85
CA PRO A 528 8.64 -26.57 -13.74
C PRO A 528 7.58 -26.18 -14.78
N LEU A 529 6.88 -25.04 -14.62
CA LEU A 529 5.93 -24.52 -15.63
C LEU A 529 6.61 -24.37 -16.99
N ALA A 530 7.87 -23.94 -16.98
CA ALA A 530 8.67 -23.76 -18.19
C ALA A 530 8.93 -25.08 -18.92
N ASP A 531 9.10 -26.18 -18.19
CA ASP A 531 9.37 -27.50 -18.78
C ASP A 531 8.12 -28.07 -19.46
N VAL A 532 6.95 -27.85 -18.87
CA VAL A 532 5.66 -28.18 -19.51
C VAL A 532 5.51 -27.39 -20.81
N ALA A 533 5.72 -26.06 -20.78
CA ALA A 533 5.62 -25.22 -21.98
C ALA A 533 6.59 -25.68 -23.09
N ARG A 534 7.84 -26.02 -22.73
CA ARG A 534 8.83 -26.57 -23.67
C ARG A 534 8.40 -27.91 -24.27
N ARG A 535 7.87 -28.84 -23.48
CA ARG A 535 7.41 -30.15 -23.96
C ARG A 535 6.30 -30.04 -25.01
N HIS A 536 5.44 -29.03 -24.91
CA HIS A 536 4.40 -28.73 -25.90
C HIS A 536 4.89 -27.82 -27.05
N ASN A 537 6.19 -27.51 -27.12
CA ASN A 537 6.79 -26.60 -28.11
C ASN A 537 6.15 -25.19 -28.12
N LEU A 538 5.76 -24.68 -26.95
CA LEU A 538 5.29 -23.31 -26.79
C LEU A 538 6.46 -22.39 -26.46
N ARG A 539 6.39 -21.16 -26.96
CA ARG A 539 7.19 -20.06 -26.43
C ARG A 539 6.48 -19.50 -25.20
N PHE A 540 7.25 -18.96 -24.27
CA PHE A 540 6.70 -18.44 -23.03
C PHE A 540 7.59 -17.35 -22.44
N HIS A 541 7.00 -16.57 -21.55
CA HIS A 541 7.69 -15.69 -20.63
C HIS A 541 6.89 -15.61 -19.34
N PHE A 542 7.57 -15.61 -18.19
CA PHE A 542 6.95 -15.47 -16.88
C PHE A 542 7.47 -14.23 -16.17
N PHE A 543 6.57 -13.59 -15.43
CA PHE A 543 6.90 -12.52 -14.49
C PHE A 543 6.14 -12.78 -13.19
N SER A 544 6.80 -13.42 -12.23
CA SER A 544 6.18 -13.85 -10.98
C SER A 544 5.06 -14.85 -11.29
N ASP A 545 3.83 -14.52 -10.92
CA ASP A 545 2.59 -15.26 -11.10
C ASP A 545 1.94 -15.01 -12.46
N ASP A 546 2.33 -13.93 -13.16
CA ASP A 546 1.85 -13.63 -14.51
C ASP A 546 2.61 -14.47 -15.54
N GLY A 547 1.88 -15.28 -16.32
CA GLY A 547 2.46 -16.09 -17.39
C GLY A 547 1.95 -15.74 -18.77
N GLN A 548 2.85 -15.73 -19.76
CA GLN A 548 2.51 -15.57 -21.16
C GLN A 548 2.95 -16.82 -21.92
N LEU A 549 2.02 -17.52 -22.56
CA LEU A 549 2.28 -18.64 -23.46
C LEU A 549 1.90 -18.22 -24.87
N TYR A 550 2.74 -18.51 -25.86
CA TYR A 550 2.44 -18.14 -27.23
C TYR A 550 3.04 -19.10 -28.26
N ILE A 551 2.34 -19.23 -29.38
CA ILE A 551 2.72 -20.06 -30.51
C ILE A 551 2.36 -19.39 -31.83
N ALA A 552 3.29 -19.42 -32.78
CA ALA A 552 3.07 -18.97 -34.15
C ALA A 552 2.58 -20.11 -35.04
N PHE A 553 1.73 -19.81 -36.00
CA PHE A 553 1.19 -20.75 -36.98
C PHE A 553 0.90 -20.03 -38.31
N LYS A 554 0.88 -20.77 -39.42
CA LYS A 554 0.57 -20.21 -40.74
C LYS A 554 -0.94 -20.03 -40.90
N PRO A 555 -1.45 -18.81 -41.15
CA PRO A 555 -2.90 -18.56 -41.23
C PRO A 555 -3.58 -19.26 -42.42
N ASN A 556 -2.84 -19.51 -43.49
CA ASN A 556 -3.33 -20.20 -44.69
C ASN A 556 -3.20 -21.73 -44.60
N ASP A 557 -2.62 -22.26 -43.53
CA ASP A 557 -2.48 -23.69 -43.27
C ASP A 557 -3.42 -24.11 -42.13
N ARG A 558 -4.54 -24.74 -42.49
CA ARG A 558 -5.57 -25.13 -41.53
C ARG A 558 -5.07 -26.22 -40.56
N ASP A 559 -4.20 -27.10 -41.02
CA ASP A 559 -3.66 -28.18 -40.20
C ASP A 559 -2.67 -27.64 -39.17
N ASP A 560 -1.86 -26.65 -39.55
CA ASP A 560 -0.95 -25.96 -38.63
C ASP A 560 -1.72 -25.21 -37.53
N LEU A 561 -2.79 -24.48 -37.89
CA LEU A 561 -3.69 -23.83 -36.92
C LEU A 561 -4.28 -24.84 -35.93
N ILE A 562 -4.86 -25.94 -36.43
CA ILE A 562 -5.47 -26.97 -35.58
C ILE A 562 -4.42 -27.60 -34.66
N SER A 563 -3.25 -27.96 -35.20
CA SER A 563 -2.17 -28.56 -34.42
C SER A 563 -1.64 -27.62 -33.33
N SER A 564 -1.51 -26.33 -33.64
CA SER A 564 -1.04 -25.29 -32.71
C SER A 564 -2.06 -25.01 -31.62
N LYS A 565 -3.35 -24.99 -31.95
CA LYS A 565 -4.44 -24.91 -30.97
C LYS A 565 -4.44 -26.12 -30.03
N ILE A 566 -4.34 -27.35 -30.56
CA ILE A 566 -4.32 -28.56 -29.74
C ILE A 566 -3.10 -28.58 -28.80
N ARG A 567 -1.92 -28.15 -29.27
CA ARG A 567 -0.72 -28.02 -28.42
C ARG A 567 -0.94 -27.02 -27.28
N MET A 568 -1.53 -25.87 -27.58
CA MET A 568 -1.87 -24.86 -26.57
C MET A 568 -2.85 -25.41 -25.53
N GLU A 569 -3.96 -26.03 -25.97
CA GLU A 569 -4.98 -26.61 -25.09
C GLU A 569 -4.40 -27.73 -24.20
N LYS A 570 -3.58 -28.63 -24.76
CA LYS A 570 -2.91 -29.68 -23.99
C LYS A 570 -1.93 -29.11 -22.97
N CYS A 571 -1.17 -28.08 -23.35
CA CYS A 571 -0.26 -27.42 -22.41
C CYS A 571 -1.02 -26.75 -21.27
N ILE A 572 -2.10 -26.01 -21.56
CA ILE A 572 -2.91 -25.35 -20.52
C ILE A 572 -3.50 -26.40 -19.58
N LEU A 573 -4.03 -27.49 -20.13
CA LEU A 573 -4.59 -28.58 -19.33
C LEU A 573 -3.54 -29.23 -18.43
N GLU A 574 -2.34 -29.51 -18.96
CA GLU A 574 -1.25 -30.05 -18.16
C GLU A 574 -0.77 -29.06 -17.10
N LEU A 575 -0.59 -27.78 -17.45
CA LEU A 575 -0.19 -26.74 -16.50
C LEU A 575 -1.24 -26.58 -15.40
N GLY A 576 -2.54 -26.63 -15.71
CA GLY A 576 -3.64 -26.60 -14.74
C GLY A 576 -3.64 -27.80 -13.79
N ASN A 577 -3.23 -28.97 -14.27
CA ASN A 577 -3.04 -30.16 -13.43
C ASN A 577 -1.76 -30.09 -12.58
N CYS A 578 -0.76 -29.31 -13.01
CA CYS A 578 0.52 -29.16 -12.32
C CYS A 578 0.54 -27.99 -11.31
N PHE A 579 -0.26 -26.96 -11.57
CA PHE A 579 -0.26 -25.67 -10.90
C PHE A 579 -1.64 -25.01 -11.02
N ASN A 580 -2.01 -24.21 -10.01
CA ASN A 580 -3.33 -23.61 -9.81
C ASN A 580 -3.70 -22.52 -10.85
N ILE A 581 -3.84 -22.88 -12.13
CA ILE A 581 -4.28 -21.98 -13.21
C ILE A 581 -5.80 -22.07 -13.31
N LEU A 582 -6.50 -21.18 -12.61
CA LEU A 582 -7.96 -21.14 -12.59
C LEU A 582 -8.56 -20.17 -13.62
N ASN A 583 -7.78 -19.18 -14.11
CA ASN A 583 -8.25 -18.21 -15.11
C ASN A 583 -7.26 -18.12 -16.28
N THR A 584 -7.68 -18.61 -17.44
CA THR A 584 -7.05 -18.31 -18.73
C THR A 584 -7.95 -17.37 -19.53
N SER A 585 -7.49 -16.16 -19.80
CA SER A 585 -8.10 -15.31 -20.83
C SER A 585 -7.48 -15.64 -22.20
N PHE A 586 -8.33 -16.04 -23.15
CA PHE A 586 -7.97 -16.25 -24.55
C PHE A 586 -7.82 -14.93 -25.32
#